data_AF-A0A2G6PSR6-F1
#
_entry.id   AF-A0A2G6PSR6-F1
#
_cell.length_a   1.000
_cell.length_b   1.000
_cell.length_c   1.000
_cell.angle_alpha   90.00
_cell.angle_beta   90.00
_cell.angle_gamma   90.00
#
_symmetry.space_group_name_H-M   'P 1'
#
loop_
_entity.id
_entity.type
_entity.pdbx_description
1 polymer ?
#
loop_
_entity_poly.entity_id
_entity_poly.type
_entity_poly.pdbx_seq_one_letter_code
_entity_poly.pdbx_strand_id
1 'polypeptide(L)'
;YLEEIEGATDQKYAKQHFQKLLFLGNEMVPYGSIVFNELRFSYNHFYRLNAKTSYKKTIELIPEIRKIGKTAHLDAKKHLLGNKTSSLDEWYIEQIEDSDYTLEELIQLESLVLESSDENLIGALAVHLAGRRLYKEYKNVITEKQEPKKKYQHQFTRNEQILAFYFLMKSVGVNPHQMCDRTKMAALFHLVMGVPYESSAKLKDLTIYKALAVVPQVVNDDKQFLRYLNKIRPYFYNANFIEAVELIDSHISGLNTEID
;
A
#
# COMPACT_ATOMS: atom_id res chain seq x y z
N TYR A 1 12.16 25.55 11.76
CA TYR A 1 12.23 24.81 10.48
C TYR A 1 13.34 25.34 9.58
N LEU A 2 13.22 26.57 9.03
CA LEU A 2 14.25 27.12 8.15
C LEU A 2 15.57 27.34 8.91
N GLU A 3 15.50 27.89 10.12
CA GLU A 3 16.67 28.10 10.99
C GLU A 3 17.37 26.77 11.37
N GLU A 4 16.59 25.73 11.67
CA GLU A 4 17.11 24.36 11.97
C GLU A 4 17.75 23.68 10.75
N ILE A 5 17.26 23.97 9.54
CA ILE A 5 17.88 23.48 8.30
C ILE A 5 19.18 24.24 8.01
N GLU A 6 19.18 25.55 8.21
CA GLU A 6 20.35 26.40 7.96
C GLU A 6 21.52 26.07 8.90
N GLY A 7 21.22 25.72 10.16
CA GLY A 7 22.21 25.29 11.15
C GLY A 7 22.65 23.83 11.06
N ALA A 8 22.03 23.01 10.20
CA ALA A 8 22.32 21.58 10.14
C ALA A 8 23.61 21.26 9.35
N THR A 9 24.43 20.36 9.91
CA THR A 9 25.64 19.83 9.24
C THR A 9 25.33 19.14 7.92
N ASP A 10 24.20 18.44 7.84
CA ASP A 10 23.65 17.90 6.59
C ASP A 10 22.28 18.53 6.32
N GLN A 11 22.31 19.63 5.58
CA GLN A 11 21.12 20.40 5.22
C GLN A 11 20.15 19.59 4.33
N LYS A 12 20.65 18.63 3.54
CA LYS A 12 19.82 17.78 2.67
C LYS A 12 19.05 16.76 3.52
N TYR A 13 19.74 16.10 4.45
CA TYR A 13 19.10 15.22 5.43
C TYR A 13 18.12 15.99 6.32
N ALA A 14 18.53 17.12 6.90
CA ALA A 14 17.67 17.91 7.78
C ALA A 14 16.40 18.37 7.05
N LYS A 15 16.53 18.83 5.80
CA LYS A 15 15.39 19.17 4.96
C LYS A 15 14.47 17.97 4.74
N GLN A 16 15.00 16.79 4.38
CA GLN A 16 14.18 15.59 4.19
C GLN A 16 13.51 15.12 5.48
N HIS A 17 14.24 15.15 6.60
CA HIS A 17 13.77 14.76 7.92
C HIS A 17 12.64 15.67 8.40
N PHE A 18 12.86 16.98 8.41
CA PHE A 18 11.83 17.93 8.84
C PHE A 18 10.65 18.00 7.87
N GLN A 19 10.85 17.83 6.56
CA GLN A 19 9.73 17.69 5.62
C GLN A 19 8.88 16.46 5.94
N LYS A 20 9.49 15.31 6.25
CA LYS A 20 8.75 14.11 6.62
C LYS A 20 8.04 14.28 7.96
N LEU A 21 8.72 14.82 8.96
CA LEU A 21 8.19 14.97 10.31
C LEU A 21 7.08 16.03 10.38
N LEU A 22 7.30 17.22 9.80
CA LEU A 22 6.34 18.32 9.86
C LEU A 22 5.14 18.14 8.93
N PHE A 23 5.32 17.52 7.76
CA PHE A 23 4.27 17.42 6.74
C PHE A 23 3.55 16.08 6.70
N LEU A 24 4.18 15.00 7.18
CA LEU A 24 3.65 13.63 7.07
C LEU A 24 3.53 12.91 8.41
N GLY A 25 4.38 13.22 9.40
CA GLY A 25 4.39 12.58 10.74
C GLY A 25 4.03 13.53 11.87
N ASN A 26 3.23 14.57 11.61
CA ASN A 26 2.90 15.60 12.58
C ASN A 26 2.17 15.02 13.80
N GLU A 27 2.72 15.23 15.01
CA GLU A 27 2.17 14.71 16.27
C GLU A 27 0.74 15.18 16.58
N MET A 28 0.31 16.32 16.03
CA MET A 28 -1.07 16.80 16.17
C MET A 28 -2.06 15.98 15.34
N VAL A 29 -1.59 15.06 14.50
CA VAL A 29 -2.39 14.21 13.64
C VAL A 29 -2.29 12.77 14.15
N PRO A 30 -3.37 12.20 14.71
CA PRO A 30 -3.33 10.87 15.31
C PRO A 30 -3.41 9.79 14.22
N TYR A 31 -2.32 9.58 13.48
CA TYR A 31 -2.28 8.65 12.35
C TYR A 31 -2.59 7.20 12.74
N GLY A 32 -2.27 6.79 13.96
CA GLY A 32 -2.60 5.45 14.47
C GLY A 32 -4.10 5.23 14.76
N SER A 33 -4.92 6.29 14.76
CA SER A 33 -6.33 6.21 15.15
C SER A 33 -7.23 5.75 13.99
N ILE A 34 -8.18 4.87 14.32
CA ILE A 34 -9.24 4.42 13.40
C ILE A 34 -10.20 5.55 13.10
N VAL A 35 -10.69 6.28 14.11
CA VAL A 35 -11.53 7.48 13.91
C VAL A 35 -10.88 8.45 12.93
N PHE A 36 -9.58 8.72 13.09
CA PHE A 36 -8.89 9.64 12.21
C PHE A 36 -8.67 9.08 10.81
N ASN A 37 -8.36 7.79 10.70
CA ASN A 37 -8.22 7.10 9.41
C ASN A 37 -9.53 7.16 8.60
N GLU A 38 -10.66 6.86 9.23
CA GLU A 38 -12.00 6.93 8.63
C GLU A 38 -12.40 8.35 8.22
N LEU A 39 -12.04 9.34 9.04
CA LEU A 39 -12.25 10.76 8.73
C LEU A 39 -11.46 11.17 7.48
N ARG A 40 -10.19 10.75 7.38
CA ARG A 40 -9.33 10.97 6.21
C ARG A 40 -9.87 10.25 4.97
N PHE A 41 -10.33 9.01 5.12
CA PHE A 41 -10.90 8.24 4.02
C PHE A 41 -12.18 8.90 3.48
N SER A 42 -13.10 9.24 4.37
CA SER A 42 -14.35 9.95 4.06
C SER A 42 -14.09 11.28 3.34
N TYR A 43 -13.14 12.08 3.84
CA TYR A 43 -12.73 13.31 3.16
C TYR A 43 -12.24 13.05 1.74
N ASN A 44 -11.31 12.10 1.56
CA ASN A 44 -10.75 11.79 0.25
C ASN A 44 -11.82 11.29 -0.72
N HIS A 45 -12.75 10.47 -0.25
CA HIS A 45 -13.88 10.00 -1.03
C HIS A 45 -14.73 11.17 -1.53
N PHE A 46 -15.22 12.04 -0.64
CA PHE A 46 -16.04 13.17 -1.04
C PHE A 46 -15.27 14.23 -1.82
N TYR A 47 -13.97 14.40 -1.58
CA TYR A 47 -13.13 15.31 -2.36
C TYR A 47 -13.06 14.88 -3.83
N ARG A 48 -12.95 13.56 -4.09
CA ARG A 48 -12.96 12.99 -5.44
C ARG A 48 -14.32 13.14 -6.14
N LEU A 49 -15.42 13.05 -5.38
CA LEU A 49 -16.77 13.24 -5.93
C LEU A 49 -17.08 14.73 -6.17
N ASN A 50 -16.86 15.58 -5.18
CA ASN A 50 -17.07 17.02 -5.25
C ASN A 50 -16.29 17.77 -4.15
N ALA A 51 -15.13 18.31 -4.53
CA ALA A 51 -14.25 19.07 -3.66
C ALA A 51 -14.90 20.26 -2.93
N LYS A 52 -15.96 20.88 -3.49
CA LYS A 52 -16.62 22.03 -2.84
C LYS A 52 -17.44 21.65 -1.62
N THR A 53 -17.94 20.41 -1.58
CA THR A 53 -18.82 19.93 -0.49
C THR A 53 -18.13 18.92 0.43
N SER A 54 -16.89 18.55 0.13
CA SER A 54 -16.19 17.44 0.80
C SER A 54 -16.04 17.66 2.30
N TYR A 55 -15.64 18.87 2.73
CA TYR A 55 -15.53 19.19 4.15
C TYR A 55 -16.85 19.04 4.88
N LYS A 56 -17.92 19.68 4.38
CA LYS A 56 -19.24 19.63 5.01
C LYS A 56 -19.74 18.19 5.15
N LYS A 57 -19.68 17.42 4.06
CA LYS A 57 -20.10 16.00 4.06
C LYS A 57 -19.27 15.12 4.99
N THR A 58 -17.98 15.41 5.13
CA THR A 58 -17.11 14.67 6.05
C THR A 58 -17.47 14.96 7.51
N ILE A 59 -17.73 16.23 7.84
CA ILE A 59 -18.10 16.65 9.19
C ILE A 59 -19.45 16.05 9.60
N GLU A 60 -20.42 15.99 8.68
CA GLU A 60 -21.72 15.35 8.90
C GLU A 60 -21.61 13.86 9.29
N LEU A 61 -20.50 13.18 8.91
CA LEU A 61 -20.26 11.77 9.24
C LEU A 61 -19.51 11.54 10.55
N ILE A 62 -19.02 12.58 11.23
CA ILE A 62 -18.25 12.42 12.48
C ILE A 62 -18.98 11.54 13.51
N PRO A 63 -20.31 11.68 13.76
CA PRO A 63 -21.01 10.82 14.71
C PRO A 63 -20.96 9.33 14.35
N GLU A 64 -21.07 8.99 13.06
CA GLU A 64 -21.00 7.60 12.59
C GLU A 64 -19.57 7.07 12.65
N ILE A 65 -18.59 7.88 12.27
CA ILE A 65 -17.17 7.55 12.38
C ILE A 65 -16.79 7.24 13.84
N ARG A 66 -17.30 8.02 14.81
CA ARG A 66 -17.09 7.74 16.24
C ARG A 66 -17.71 6.41 16.67
N LYS A 67 -18.83 5.97 16.09
CA LYS A 67 -19.40 4.65 16.39
C LYS A 67 -18.48 3.53 15.90
N ILE A 68 -17.91 3.67 14.70
CA ILE A 68 -16.94 2.72 14.15
C ILE A 68 -15.73 2.60 15.09
N GLY A 69 -15.13 3.75 15.44
CA GLY A 69 -14.00 3.79 16.38
C GLY A 69 -14.31 3.20 17.75
N LYS A 70 -15.51 3.46 18.31
CA LYS A 70 -15.93 2.87 19.59
C LYS A 70 -15.99 1.35 19.54
N THR A 71 -16.54 0.79 18.47
CA THR A 71 -16.62 -0.66 18.28
C THR A 71 -15.23 -1.26 18.19
N ALA A 72 -14.37 -0.71 17.34
CA ALA A 72 -13.01 -1.18 17.17
C ALA A 72 -12.16 -1.05 18.44
N HIS A 73 -12.32 0.04 19.20
CA HIS A 73 -11.69 0.24 20.51
C HIS A 73 -12.10 -0.82 21.53
N LEU A 74 -13.39 -1.14 21.59
CA LEU A 74 -13.90 -2.18 22.49
C LEU A 74 -13.38 -3.56 22.11
N ASP A 75 -13.32 -3.86 20.82
CA ASP A 75 -12.82 -5.15 20.35
C ASP A 75 -11.31 -5.29 20.54
N ALA A 76 -10.54 -4.22 20.33
CA ALA A 76 -9.11 -4.18 20.67
C ALA A 76 -8.86 -4.39 22.17
N LYS A 77 -9.65 -3.76 23.05
CA LYS A 77 -9.55 -4.00 24.50
C LYS A 77 -9.85 -5.44 24.89
N LYS A 78 -10.84 -6.08 24.27
CA LYS A 78 -11.13 -7.51 24.49
C LYS A 78 -9.98 -8.39 24.00
N HIS A 79 -9.41 -8.06 22.84
CA HIS A 79 -8.28 -8.77 22.26
C HIS A 79 -7.06 -8.71 23.18
N LEU A 80 -6.77 -7.53 23.73
CA LEU A 80 -5.68 -7.31 24.70
C LEU A 80 -5.84 -8.16 25.98
N LEU A 81 -7.08 -8.36 26.43
CA LEU A 81 -7.40 -9.22 27.59
C LEU A 81 -7.36 -10.73 27.26
N GLY A 82 -6.88 -11.11 26.08
CA GLY A 82 -6.73 -12.51 25.66
C GLY A 82 -7.97 -13.12 24.99
N ASN A 83 -9.03 -12.33 24.74
CA ASN A 83 -10.20 -12.83 24.01
C ASN A 83 -9.97 -12.81 22.50
N LYS A 84 -9.50 -13.94 21.95
CA LYS A 84 -9.21 -14.11 20.52
C LYS A 84 -10.44 -14.31 19.62
N THR A 85 -11.65 -14.25 20.16
CA THR A 85 -12.88 -14.34 19.34
C THR A 85 -13.23 -13.01 18.66
N SER A 86 -12.73 -11.89 19.18
CA SER A 86 -12.85 -10.57 18.56
C SER A 86 -11.73 -10.34 17.55
N SER A 87 -12.10 -10.12 16.28
CA SER A 87 -11.15 -9.70 15.25
C SER A 87 -10.61 -8.31 15.59
N LEU A 88 -9.29 -8.14 15.50
CA LEU A 88 -8.70 -6.81 15.52
C LEU A 88 -9.08 -6.09 14.22
N ASP A 89 -9.24 -4.76 14.28
CA ASP A 89 -9.43 -3.95 13.08
C ASP A 89 -8.16 -3.96 12.23
N GLU A 90 -8.31 -4.05 10.91
CA GLU A 90 -7.20 -4.10 9.95
C GLU A 90 -6.26 -2.91 10.11
N TRP A 91 -6.78 -1.72 10.42
CA TRP A 91 -5.94 -0.54 10.61
C TRP A 91 -4.97 -0.69 11.77
N TYR A 92 -5.39 -1.31 12.88
CA TYR A 92 -4.47 -1.57 13.99
C TYR A 92 -3.39 -2.58 13.62
N ILE A 93 -3.73 -3.61 12.84
CA ILE A 93 -2.74 -4.57 12.34
C ILE A 93 -1.69 -3.84 11.50
N GLU A 94 -2.13 -3.00 10.55
CA GLU A 94 -1.22 -2.20 9.71
C GLU A 94 -0.32 -1.28 10.55
N GLN A 95 -0.84 -0.63 11.59
CA GLN A 95 -0.04 0.27 12.44
C GLN A 95 0.99 -0.47 13.30
N ILE A 96 0.67 -1.68 13.75
CA ILE A 96 1.61 -2.54 14.49
C ILE A 96 2.73 -3.05 13.57
N GLU A 97 2.40 -3.43 12.33
CA GLU A 97 3.37 -3.97 11.38
C GLU A 97 4.28 -2.89 10.75
N ASP A 98 3.73 -1.72 10.43
CA ASP A 98 4.43 -0.70 9.63
C ASP A 98 4.99 0.48 10.44
N SER A 99 4.50 0.72 11.65
CA SER A 99 4.72 1.99 12.38
C SER A 99 5.21 1.83 13.82
N ASP A 100 5.71 0.65 14.19
CA ASP A 100 6.28 0.30 15.50
C ASP A 100 5.36 0.58 16.71
N TYR A 101 4.04 0.73 16.49
CA TYR A 101 3.08 0.88 17.58
C TYR A 101 2.81 -0.45 18.28
N THR A 102 2.68 -0.40 19.61
CA THR A 102 2.07 -1.49 20.38
C THR A 102 0.54 -1.37 20.36
N LEU A 103 -0.16 -2.50 20.57
CA LEU A 103 -1.62 -2.50 20.65
C LEU A 103 -2.12 -1.61 21.79
N GLU A 104 -1.41 -1.59 22.92
CA GLU A 104 -1.71 -0.75 24.07
C GLU A 104 -1.63 0.75 23.74
N GLU A 105 -0.61 1.18 22.99
CA GLU A 105 -0.47 2.56 22.54
C GLU A 105 -1.60 2.95 21.59
N LEU A 106 -2.00 2.06 20.67
CA LEU A 106 -3.11 2.30 19.76
C LEU A 106 -4.45 2.42 20.50
N ILE A 107 -4.69 1.57 21.49
CA ILE A 107 -5.88 1.65 22.35
C ILE A 107 -5.90 2.97 23.13
N GLN A 108 -4.77 3.40 23.69
CA GLN A 108 -4.69 4.67 24.41
C GLN A 108 -4.94 5.86 23.47
N LEU A 109 -4.28 5.86 22.30
CA LEU A 109 -4.46 6.87 21.26
C LEU A 109 -5.93 6.95 20.83
N GLU A 110 -6.56 5.82 20.52
CA GLU A 110 -7.96 5.79 20.09
C GLU A 110 -8.89 6.31 21.19
N SER A 111 -8.62 6.00 22.47
CA SER A 111 -9.39 6.55 23.58
C SER A 111 -9.33 8.08 23.62
N LEU A 112 -8.13 8.65 23.46
CA LEU A 112 -7.93 10.11 23.41
C LEU A 112 -8.69 10.73 22.22
N VAL A 113 -8.63 10.09 21.05
CA VAL A 113 -9.32 10.59 19.85
C VAL A 113 -10.83 10.49 20.00
N LEU A 114 -11.35 9.41 20.60
CA LEU A 114 -12.77 9.23 20.88
C LEU A 114 -13.34 10.24 21.88
N GLU A 115 -12.51 10.76 22.78
CA GLU A 115 -12.86 11.79 23.76
C GLU A 115 -12.63 13.22 23.25
N SER A 116 -11.84 13.38 22.17
CA SER A 116 -11.57 14.68 21.56
C SER A 116 -12.85 15.36 21.04
N SER A 117 -12.87 16.69 20.97
CA SER A 117 -14.01 17.42 20.40
C SER A 117 -14.03 17.34 18.86
N ASP A 118 -15.17 17.65 18.25
CA ASP A 118 -15.28 17.66 16.78
C ASP A 118 -14.34 18.72 16.16
N GLU A 119 -14.14 19.85 16.84
CA GLU A 119 -13.18 20.88 16.43
C GLU A 119 -11.75 20.34 16.38
N ASN A 120 -11.35 19.50 17.35
CA ASN A 120 -10.02 18.90 17.37
C ASN A 120 -9.84 17.89 16.23
N LEU A 121 -10.85 17.08 15.93
CA LEU A 121 -10.84 16.15 14.78
C LEU A 121 -10.75 16.91 13.46
N ILE A 122 -11.52 17.98 13.31
CA ILE A 122 -11.49 18.87 12.14
C ILE A 122 -10.12 19.54 12.03
N GLY A 123 -9.56 20.00 13.14
CA GLY A 123 -8.22 20.58 13.24
C GLY A 123 -7.15 19.61 12.77
N ALA A 124 -7.14 18.38 13.29
CA ALA A 124 -6.23 17.32 12.87
C ALA A 124 -6.33 17.02 11.36
N LEU A 125 -7.56 16.97 10.82
CA LEU A 125 -7.79 16.80 9.38
C LEU A 125 -7.24 17.99 8.58
N ALA A 126 -7.46 19.22 9.06
CA ALA A 126 -6.95 20.42 8.41
C ALA A 126 -5.40 20.44 8.40
N VAL A 127 -4.76 20.09 9.52
CA VAL A 127 -3.30 19.96 9.62
C VAL A 127 -2.78 18.89 8.66
N HIS A 128 -3.42 17.72 8.61
CA HIS A 128 -3.06 16.66 7.65
C HIS A 128 -3.12 17.15 6.20
N LEU A 129 -4.19 17.86 5.83
CA LEU A 129 -4.39 18.36 4.48
C LEU A 129 -3.41 19.48 4.13
N ALA A 130 -3.13 20.39 5.07
CA ALA A 130 -2.12 21.42 4.94
C ALA A 130 -0.73 20.80 4.74
N GLY A 131 -0.35 19.83 5.58
CA GLY A 131 0.89 19.07 5.47
C GLY A 131 1.02 18.40 4.09
N ARG A 132 -0.04 17.73 3.60
CA ARG A 132 -0.02 17.16 2.24
C ARG A 132 0.10 18.19 1.12
N ARG A 133 -0.51 19.37 1.25
CA ARG A 133 -0.38 20.45 0.26
C ARG A 133 1.02 21.02 0.24
N LEU A 134 1.57 21.33 1.41
CA LEU A 134 2.95 21.78 1.57
C LEU A 134 3.92 20.73 1.02
N TYR A 135 3.76 19.45 1.38
CA TYR A 135 4.59 18.39 0.81
C TYR A 135 4.55 18.39 -0.72
N LYS A 136 3.37 18.50 -1.36
CA LYS A 136 3.26 18.57 -2.82
C LYS A 136 3.95 19.80 -3.42
N GLU A 137 3.79 20.96 -2.79
CA GLU A 137 4.37 22.23 -3.23
C GLU A 137 5.90 22.19 -3.16
N TYR A 138 6.43 21.70 -2.03
CA TYR A 138 7.87 21.66 -1.77
C TYR A 138 8.58 20.39 -2.29
N LYS A 139 7.84 19.40 -2.79
CA LYS A 139 8.40 18.21 -3.45
C LYS A 139 9.09 18.56 -4.77
N ASN A 140 8.62 19.58 -5.49
CA ASN A 140 9.15 19.94 -6.82
C ASN A 140 10.45 20.77 -6.79
N VAL A 141 10.84 21.31 -5.62
CA VAL A 141 12.17 21.92 -5.43
C VAL A 141 13.28 20.85 -5.39
N ILE A 142 12.90 19.57 -5.32
CA ILE A 142 13.78 18.40 -5.35
C ILE A 142 13.53 17.64 -6.66
N THR A 143 13.75 18.30 -7.79
CA THR A 143 14.07 17.57 -9.03
C THR A 143 15.58 17.50 -9.19
N GLU A 144 16.28 17.05 -8.15
CA GLU A 144 17.57 16.39 -8.38
C GLU A 144 17.26 14.99 -8.93
N LYS A 145 17.99 14.62 -9.98
CA LYS A 145 17.96 13.32 -10.67
C LYS A 145 17.48 12.23 -9.74
N GLN A 146 16.42 11.51 -10.17
CA GLN A 146 15.89 10.32 -9.52
C GLN A 146 17.03 9.50 -8.88
N GLU A 147 17.22 9.67 -7.57
CA GLU A 147 18.03 8.74 -6.81
C GLU A 147 17.39 7.36 -7.01
N PRO A 148 18.19 6.32 -7.30
CA PRO A 148 17.66 5.01 -7.60
C PRO A 148 16.78 4.60 -6.41
N LYS A 149 15.51 4.28 -6.72
CA LYS A 149 14.52 3.77 -5.76
C LYS A 149 15.24 2.86 -4.77
N LYS A 150 15.16 3.15 -3.46
CA LYS A 150 15.64 2.26 -2.39
C LYS A 150 15.30 0.83 -2.80
N LYS A 151 16.33 0.01 -3.03
CA LYS A 151 16.14 -1.42 -3.28
C LYS A 151 15.51 -1.99 -2.02
N TYR A 152 14.20 -2.21 -2.04
CA TYR A 152 13.56 -3.12 -1.09
C TYR A 152 14.41 -4.40 -1.07
N GLN A 153 14.75 -4.91 0.12
CA GLN A 153 15.66 -6.06 0.28
C GLN A 153 15.21 -7.28 -0.55
N HIS A 154 13.94 -7.34 -0.95
CA HIS A 154 13.43 -8.26 -1.95
C HIS A 154 12.68 -7.54 -3.08
N GLN A 155 13.41 -7.12 -4.13
CA GLN A 155 12.78 -6.75 -5.39
C GLN A 155 12.76 -7.94 -6.34
N PHE A 156 11.55 -8.29 -6.79
CA PHE A 156 11.41 -9.17 -7.94
C PHE A 156 11.92 -8.50 -9.21
N THR A 157 12.64 -9.27 -10.03
CA THR A 157 12.96 -8.88 -11.39
C THR A 157 11.68 -8.75 -12.21
N ARG A 158 11.75 -8.11 -13.38
CA ARG A 158 10.56 -7.93 -14.22
C ARG A 158 9.89 -9.25 -14.60
N ASN A 159 10.68 -10.29 -14.86
CA ASN A 159 10.16 -11.61 -15.20
C ASN A 159 9.51 -12.30 -14.00
N GLU A 160 10.11 -12.18 -12.81
CA GLU A 160 9.53 -12.67 -11.56
C GLU A 160 8.19 -11.95 -11.24
N GLN A 161 8.10 -10.64 -11.48
CA GLN A 161 6.85 -9.87 -11.34
C GLN A 161 5.76 -10.34 -12.31
N ILE A 162 6.12 -10.59 -13.58
CA ILE A 162 5.18 -11.06 -14.60
C ILE A 162 4.70 -12.47 -14.29
N LEU A 163 5.58 -13.34 -13.78
CA LEU A 163 5.21 -14.68 -13.33
C LEU A 163 4.29 -14.65 -12.11
N ALA A 164 4.63 -13.86 -11.09
CA ALA A 164 3.78 -13.69 -9.92
C ALA A 164 2.39 -13.19 -10.33
N PHE A 165 2.33 -12.17 -11.20
CA PHE A 165 1.06 -11.69 -11.73
C PHE A 165 0.29 -12.77 -12.51
N TYR A 166 0.96 -13.56 -13.35
CA TYR A 166 0.33 -14.66 -14.07
C TYR A 166 -0.31 -15.69 -13.13
N PHE A 167 0.43 -16.18 -12.12
CA PHE A 167 -0.10 -17.18 -11.20
C PHE A 167 -1.23 -16.65 -10.35
N LEU A 168 -1.17 -15.38 -9.92
CA LEU A 168 -2.26 -14.71 -9.22
C LEU A 168 -3.53 -14.63 -10.09
N MET A 169 -3.38 -14.24 -11.36
CA MET A 169 -4.54 -14.12 -12.25
C MET A 169 -5.13 -15.49 -12.57
N LYS A 170 -4.28 -16.49 -12.78
CA LYS A 170 -4.70 -17.87 -13.05
C LYS A 170 -5.38 -18.52 -11.85
N SER A 171 -4.93 -18.23 -10.62
CA SER A 171 -5.54 -18.74 -9.39
C SER A 171 -6.95 -18.19 -9.18
N VAL A 172 -7.25 -16.98 -9.66
CA VAL A 172 -8.61 -16.41 -9.64
C VAL A 172 -9.43 -16.73 -10.90
N GLY A 173 -8.99 -17.71 -11.70
CA GLY A 173 -9.71 -18.19 -12.88
C GLY A 173 -9.55 -17.34 -14.15
N VAL A 174 -8.67 -16.32 -14.13
CA VAL A 174 -8.37 -15.53 -15.33
C VAL A 174 -7.21 -16.17 -16.08
N ASN A 175 -7.49 -16.70 -17.26
CA ASN A 175 -6.45 -17.20 -18.17
C ASN A 175 -5.97 -16.08 -19.11
N PRO A 176 -4.72 -15.60 -19.01
CA PRO A 176 -4.24 -14.51 -19.87
C PRO A 176 -4.23 -14.85 -21.36
N HIS A 177 -4.27 -16.14 -21.72
CA HIS A 177 -4.31 -16.63 -23.09
C HIS A 177 -5.71 -16.84 -23.66
N GLN A 178 -6.75 -16.83 -22.82
CA GLN A 178 -8.12 -17.09 -23.24
C GLN A 178 -9.02 -15.93 -22.83
N MET A 179 -9.61 -15.27 -23.84
CA MET A 179 -10.65 -14.24 -23.70
C MET A 179 -10.30 -12.94 -22.94
N CYS A 180 -9.02 -12.69 -22.62
CA CYS A 180 -8.61 -11.44 -21.98
C CYS A 180 -7.93 -10.47 -22.97
N ASP A 181 -8.36 -9.21 -22.97
CA ASP A 181 -7.69 -8.16 -23.75
C ASP A 181 -6.31 -7.90 -23.13
N ARG A 182 -5.25 -8.32 -23.85
CA ARG A 182 -3.85 -8.14 -23.43
C ARG A 182 -3.49 -6.69 -23.11
N THR A 183 -4.15 -5.72 -23.73
CA THR A 183 -3.94 -4.29 -23.45
C THR A 183 -4.46 -3.94 -22.06
N LYS A 184 -5.62 -4.49 -21.68
CA LYS A 184 -6.20 -4.34 -20.33
C LYS A 184 -5.38 -5.08 -19.29
N MET A 185 -4.85 -6.26 -19.63
CA MET A 185 -3.94 -7.00 -18.74
C MET A 185 -2.62 -6.26 -18.51
N ALA A 186 -2.03 -5.67 -19.56
CA ALA A 186 -0.85 -4.82 -19.42
C ALA A 186 -1.15 -3.57 -18.58
N ALA A 187 -2.31 -2.92 -18.80
CA ALA A 187 -2.74 -1.79 -17.99
C ALA A 187 -2.93 -2.18 -16.52
N LEU A 188 -3.58 -3.31 -16.24
CA LEU A 188 -3.78 -3.84 -14.89
C LEU A 188 -2.45 -4.16 -14.21
N PHE A 189 -1.52 -4.79 -14.92
CA PHE A 189 -0.17 -5.04 -14.41
C PHE A 189 0.53 -3.72 -14.02
N HIS A 190 0.44 -2.69 -14.85
CA HIS A 190 1.00 -1.38 -14.54
C HIS A 190 0.36 -0.73 -13.29
N LEU A 191 -0.96 -0.88 -13.12
CA LEU A 191 -1.69 -0.39 -11.95
C LEU A 191 -1.26 -1.12 -10.68
N VAL A 192 -1.24 -2.45 -10.69
CA VAL A 192 -0.83 -3.29 -9.54
C VAL A 192 0.62 -3.01 -9.16
N MET A 193 1.50 -2.82 -10.14
CA MET A 193 2.93 -2.59 -9.89
C MET A 193 3.29 -1.11 -9.63
N GLY A 194 2.31 -0.20 -9.65
CA GLY A 194 2.53 1.23 -9.45
C GLY A 194 3.45 1.88 -10.49
N VAL A 195 3.49 1.35 -11.72
CA VAL A 195 4.34 1.87 -12.81
C VAL A 195 3.47 2.73 -13.74
N PRO A 196 3.67 4.06 -13.81
CA PRO A 196 2.88 4.92 -14.68
C PRO A 196 3.11 4.58 -16.17
N TYR A 197 2.08 4.72 -16.98
CA TYR A 197 2.16 4.65 -18.45
C TYR A 197 1.41 5.84 -19.05
N GLU A 198 1.94 6.42 -20.13
CA GLU A 198 1.44 7.68 -20.70
C GLU A 198 0.08 7.54 -21.39
N SER A 199 -0.15 6.42 -22.09
CA SER A 199 -1.42 6.13 -22.74
C SER A 199 -1.59 4.64 -23.04
N SER A 200 -2.83 4.16 -23.10
CA SER A 200 -3.16 2.77 -23.42
C SER A 200 -2.67 2.34 -24.82
N ALA A 201 -2.53 3.30 -25.75
CA ALA A 201 -2.02 3.06 -27.10
C ALA A 201 -0.53 2.65 -27.10
N LYS A 202 0.28 3.17 -26.18
CA LYS A 202 1.71 2.85 -26.06
C LYS A 202 1.99 1.56 -25.28
N LEU A 203 0.98 0.95 -24.65
CA LEU A 203 1.14 -0.30 -23.89
C LEU A 203 1.55 -1.48 -24.77
N LYS A 204 1.14 -1.48 -26.05
CA LYS A 204 1.43 -2.56 -27.01
C LYS A 204 2.91 -2.69 -27.35
N ASP A 205 3.66 -1.59 -27.21
CA ASP A 205 5.09 -1.54 -27.51
C ASP A 205 5.97 -1.87 -26.29
N LEU A 206 5.37 -2.00 -25.11
CA LEU A 206 6.10 -2.26 -23.87
C LEU A 206 6.45 -3.74 -23.73
N THR A 207 7.63 -4.00 -23.15
CA THR A 207 8.17 -5.34 -22.91
C THR A 207 7.21 -6.25 -22.14
N ILE A 208 6.36 -5.68 -21.28
CA ILE A 208 5.32 -6.41 -20.52
C ILE A 208 4.28 -7.01 -21.47
N TYR A 209 3.79 -6.25 -22.45
CA TYR A 209 2.76 -6.73 -23.37
C TYR A 209 3.22 -7.96 -24.16
N LYS A 210 4.49 -7.94 -24.59
CA LYS A 210 5.13 -9.07 -25.27
C LYS A 210 5.34 -10.26 -24.33
N ALA A 211 5.79 -10.01 -23.10
CA ALA A 211 6.00 -11.06 -22.10
C ALA A 211 4.68 -11.74 -21.65
N LEU A 212 3.59 -10.97 -21.56
CA LEU A 212 2.25 -11.52 -21.28
C LEU A 212 1.75 -12.47 -22.37
N ALA A 213 2.30 -12.41 -23.59
CA ALA A 213 1.92 -13.32 -24.67
C ALA A 213 2.59 -14.71 -24.56
N VAL A 214 3.67 -14.84 -23.78
CA VAL A 214 4.47 -16.08 -23.71
C VAL A 214 4.54 -16.68 -22.31
N VAL A 215 3.95 -16.01 -21.31
CA VAL A 215 3.89 -16.51 -19.93
C VAL A 215 3.15 -17.86 -19.87
N PRO A 216 3.55 -18.85 -19.05
CA PRO A 216 4.60 -18.82 -18.04
C PRO A 216 6.04 -18.90 -18.59
N GLN A 217 6.26 -19.18 -19.87
CA GLN A 217 7.59 -19.25 -20.51
C GLN A 217 8.20 -17.85 -20.75
N VAL A 218 8.42 -17.10 -19.67
CA VAL A 218 9.05 -15.76 -19.71
C VAL A 218 10.57 -15.82 -19.93
N VAL A 219 11.17 -17.02 -19.80
CA VAL A 219 12.57 -17.33 -20.08
C VAL A 219 12.66 -18.70 -20.74
N ASN A 220 13.62 -18.88 -21.64
CA ASN A 220 13.84 -20.13 -22.39
C ASN A 220 14.90 -21.04 -21.71
N ASP A 221 14.97 -21.01 -20.39
CA ASP A 221 15.92 -21.80 -19.59
C ASP A 221 15.19 -22.34 -18.36
N ASP A 222 15.01 -23.66 -18.31
CA ASP A 222 14.24 -24.36 -17.28
C ASP A 222 14.86 -24.20 -15.89
N LYS A 223 16.20 -24.14 -15.79
CA LYS A 223 16.88 -23.91 -14.50
C LYS A 223 16.60 -22.50 -14.00
N GLN A 224 16.64 -21.52 -14.88
CA GLN A 224 16.35 -20.14 -14.54
C GLN A 224 14.86 -19.94 -14.22
N PHE A 225 13.98 -20.63 -14.96
CA PHE A 225 12.55 -20.63 -14.70
C PHE A 225 12.21 -21.24 -13.34
N LEU A 226 12.79 -22.40 -13.01
CA LEU A 226 12.66 -23.05 -11.71
C LEU A 226 13.13 -22.15 -10.56
N ARG A 227 14.24 -21.41 -10.74
CA ARG A 227 14.71 -20.42 -9.75
C ARG A 227 13.68 -19.31 -9.53
N TYR A 228 13.02 -18.84 -10.58
CA TYR A 228 11.95 -17.85 -10.43
C TYR A 228 10.74 -18.41 -9.68
N LEU A 229 10.29 -19.61 -10.01
CA LEU A 229 9.17 -20.28 -9.33
C LEU A 229 9.46 -20.45 -7.84
N ASN A 230 10.63 -21.00 -7.48
CA ASN A 230 11.04 -21.18 -6.08
C ASN A 230 11.17 -19.85 -5.33
N LYS A 231 11.47 -18.76 -6.02
CA LYS A 231 11.59 -17.42 -5.42
C LYS A 231 10.24 -16.75 -5.19
N ILE A 232 9.27 -16.93 -6.10
CA ILE A 232 7.93 -16.31 -5.96
C ILE A 232 7.00 -17.12 -5.05
N ARG A 233 7.13 -18.45 -5.03
CA ARG A 233 6.25 -19.37 -4.29
C ARG A 233 6.06 -19.00 -2.81
N PRO A 234 7.09 -18.67 -2.02
CA PRO A 234 6.91 -18.38 -0.60
C PRO A 234 5.98 -17.19 -0.33
N TYR A 235 5.90 -16.23 -1.25
CA TYR A 235 5.02 -15.08 -1.10
C TYR A 235 3.54 -15.46 -1.24
N PHE A 236 3.22 -16.38 -2.15
CA PHE A 236 1.86 -16.92 -2.29
C PHE A 236 1.48 -17.80 -1.11
N TYR A 237 2.42 -18.61 -0.62
CA TYR A 237 2.21 -19.45 0.56
C TYR A 237 1.95 -18.60 1.82
N ASN A 238 2.78 -17.58 2.06
CA ASN A 238 2.65 -16.71 3.23
C ASN A 238 1.38 -15.85 3.19
N ALA A 239 0.93 -15.46 2.00
CA ALA A 239 -0.34 -14.74 1.81
C ALA A 239 -1.56 -15.67 1.63
N ASN A 240 -1.40 -16.97 1.90
CA ASN A 240 -2.47 -17.97 1.87
C ASN A 240 -3.21 -18.10 0.52
N PHE A 241 -2.53 -17.86 -0.59
CA PHE A 241 -3.05 -18.09 -1.96
C PHE A 241 -2.80 -19.54 -2.37
N ILE A 242 -3.58 -20.47 -1.80
CA ILE A 242 -3.36 -21.92 -1.93
C ILE A 242 -3.42 -22.36 -3.40
N GLU A 243 -4.39 -21.90 -4.17
CA GLU A 243 -4.55 -22.26 -5.59
C GLU A 243 -3.37 -21.77 -6.44
N ALA A 244 -2.77 -20.63 -6.08
CA ALA A 244 -1.56 -20.13 -6.76
C ALA A 244 -0.34 -20.99 -6.41
N VAL A 245 -0.22 -21.44 -5.16
CA VAL A 245 0.85 -22.34 -4.72
C VAL A 245 0.76 -23.68 -5.44
N GLU A 246 -0.44 -24.27 -5.53
CA GLU A 246 -0.66 -25.54 -6.25
C GLU A 246 -0.30 -25.43 -7.74
N LEU A 247 -0.68 -24.31 -8.38
CA LEU A 247 -0.31 -24.05 -9.76
C LEU A 247 1.21 -23.94 -9.95
N ILE A 248 1.92 -23.28 -9.02
CA ILE A 248 3.38 -23.17 -9.05
C ILE A 248 4.03 -24.55 -8.82
N ASP A 249 3.54 -25.33 -7.86
CA ASP A 249 4.07 -26.64 -7.52
C ASP A 249 3.91 -27.66 -8.65
N SER A 250 2.79 -27.57 -9.39
CA SER A 250 2.58 -28.35 -10.60
C SER A 250 3.65 -28.04 -11.67
N HIS A 251 4.02 -26.77 -11.86
CA HIS A 251 5.06 -26.40 -12.83
C HIS A 251 6.46 -26.78 -12.34
N ILE A 252 6.75 -26.65 -11.04
CA ILE A 252 8.02 -27.11 -10.44
C ILE A 252 8.19 -28.61 -10.64
N SER A 253 7.15 -29.38 -10.38
CA SER A 253 7.18 -30.85 -10.49
C SER A 253 7.41 -31.29 -11.93
N GLY A 254 6.72 -30.67 -12.90
CA GLY A 254 6.88 -30.97 -14.32
C GLY A 254 8.29 -30.69 -14.85
N LEU A 255 8.95 -29.63 -14.38
CA LEU A 255 10.32 -29.29 -14.78
C LEU A 255 11.36 -30.25 -14.19
N ASN A 256 11.17 -30.68 -12.94
CA ASN A 256 12.10 -31.62 -12.32
C ASN A 256 12.05 -33.01 -12.99
N THR A 257 10.89 -33.41 -13.53
CA THR A 257 10.79 -34.66 -14.31
C THR A 257 11.40 -34.59 -15.71
N GLU A 258 11.70 -33.40 -16.23
CA GLU A 258 12.34 -33.21 -17.56
C GLU A 258 13.86 -32.93 -17.45
N ILE A 259 14.37 -32.67 -16.24
CA ILE A 259 15.78 -32.35 -15.96
C ILE A 259 16.60 -33.60 -15.51
N ASP A 260 15.91 -34.69 -15.16
CA ASP A 260 16.50 -36.03 -14.92
C ASP A 260 16.60 -36.86 -16.21
#